data_AF-A0A9E2JL11-F1
#
_entry.id   AF-A0A9E2JL11-F1
#
_cell.length_a   1.000
_cell.length_b   1.000
_cell.length_c   1.000
_cell.angle_alpha   90.00
_cell.angle_beta   90.00
_cell.angle_gamma   90.00
#
_symmetry.space_group_name_H-M   'P 1'
#
loop_
_entity.id
_entity.type
_entity.pdbx_description
1 polymer ?
#
loop_
_entity_poly.entity_id
_entity_poly.type
_entity_poly.pdbx_seq_one_letter_code
_entity_poly.pdbx_strand_id
1 'polypeptide(L)'
;MTGASKTRLTFKKIKLALLVRSHTSYRISREIVEKHKLDKKLNSKELQKKYLSKKAIPEISRLSYALNLPYKPLWKAIVLKKFQSLSRRALDKEKIKIYLAIENELIFLSIARNNKSYFKDSDYEEEFALLSMAIERAAGNSLKEIKDDFIFSKQLEVLQRKYTYWYYKTAYRYKLPTIRIVPFILRLIKD
;
A
#
# COMPACT_ATOMS: atom_id res chain seq x y z
N MET A 1 13.71 24.25 -16.82
CA MET A 1 13.28 22.85 -16.58
C MET A 1 12.21 22.46 -17.59
N THR A 2 12.52 21.55 -18.51
CA THR A 2 11.61 21.08 -19.58
C THR A 2 10.35 20.41 -19.02
N GLY A 3 9.21 20.52 -19.71
CA GLY A 3 7.91 19.99 -19.26
C GLY A 3 7.92 18.50 -18.92
N ALA A 4 8.73 17.70 -19.63
CA ALA A 4 8.89 16.27 -19.37
C ALA A 4 9.48 15.95 -17.97
N SER A 5 10.42 16.78 -17.49
CA SER A 5 11.06 16.62 -16.17
C SER A 5 10.06 16.85 -15.02
N LYS A 6 9.21 17.87 -15.14
CA LYS A 6 8.15 18.17 -14.16
C LYS A 6 7.10 17.06 -14.08
N THR A 7 6.71 16.49 -15.22
CA THR A 7 5.74 15.37 -15.28
C THR A 7 6.31 14.11 -14.63
N ARG A 8 7.57 13.76 -14.91
CA ARG A 8 8.24 12.60 -14.31
C ARG A 8 8.38 12.74 -12.79
N LEU A 9 8.72 13.92 -12.30
CA LEU A 9 8.81 14.21 -10.86
C LEU A 9 7.45 14.02 -10.18
N THR A 10 6.39 14.55 -10.80
CA THR A 10 5.01 14.45 -10.30
C THR A 10 4.54 13.00 -10.25
N PHE A 11 4.84 12.22 -11.30
CA PHE A 11 4.55 10.79 -11.33
C PHE A 11 5.23 10.04 -10.19
N LYS A 12 6.54 10.25 -9.97
CA LYS A 12 7.29 9.60 -8.89
C LYS A 12 6.75 9.96 -7.50
N LYS A 13 6.34 11.21 -7.29
CA LYS A 13 5.71 11.66 -6.03
C LYS A 13 4.38 10.94 -5.78
N ILE A 14 3.50 10.88 -6.79
CA ILE A 14 2.21 10.18 -6.66
C ILE A 14 2.45 8.68 -6.44
N LYS A 15 3.32 8.05 -7.23
CA LYS A 15 3.69 6.64 -7.06
C LYS A 15 4.13 6.34 -5.63
N LEU A 16 5.07 7.13 -5.10
CA LEU A 16 5.55 6.94 -3.74
C LEU A 16 4.42 7.13 -2.72
N ALA A 17 3.62 8.19 -2.87
CA ALA A 17 2.54 8.50 -1.95
C ALA A 17 1.43 7.45 -1.93
N LEU A 18 1.14 6.81 -3.08
CA LEU A 18 0.25 5.66 -3.16
C LEU A 18 0.88 4.42 -2.55
N LEU A 19 2.14 4.12 -2.89
CA LEU A 19 2.84 2.95 -2.34
C LEU A 19 2.85 2.98 -0.82
N VAL A 20 3.25 4.09 -0.19
CA VAL A 20 3.39 4.15 1.28
C VAL A 20 2.06 4.03 2.02
N ARG A 21 0.93 4.10 1.31
CA ARG A 21 -0.43 3.89 1.82
C ARG A 21 -1.03 2.53 1.42
N SER A 22 -0.29 1.73 0.64
CA SER A 22 -0.74 0.41 0.21
C SER A 22 -0.53 -0.65 1.29
N HIS A 23 -1.32 -1.71 1.23
CA HIS A 23 -1.14 -2.97 1.96
C HIS A 23 0.27 -3.54 1.77
N THR A 24 0.83 -3.43 0.56
CA THR A 24 2.22 -3.85 0.29
C THR A 24 3.20 -3.12 1.21
N SER A 25 3.10 -1.79 1.31
CA SER A 25 3.99 -1.01 2.18
C SER A 25 3.73 -1.32 3.65
N TYR A 26 2.49 -1.58 4.05
CA TYR A 26 2.17 -2.02 5.41
C TYR A 26 2.89 -3.33 5.76
N ARG A 27 2.80 -4.36 4.90
CA ARG A 27 3.47 -5.66 5.09
C ARG A 27 4.99 -5.51 5.16
N ILE A 28 5.58 -4.80 4.21
CA ILE A 28 7.03 -4.52 4.18
C ILE A 28 7.48 -3.78 5.44
N SER A 29 6.75 -2.75 5.85
CA SER A 29 7.14 -1.93 7.00
C SER A 29 7.09 -2.76 8.28
N ARG A 30 6.10 -3.64 8.43
CA ARG A 30 6.03 -4.55 9.56
C ARG A 30 7.23 -5.49 9.61
N GLU A 31 7.55 -6.16 8.50
CA GLU A 31 8.69 -7.07 8.41
C GLU A 31 10.00 -6.38 8.82
N ILE A 32 10.24 -5.18 8.29
CA ILE A 32 11.46 -4.40 8.58
C ILE A 32 11.48 -3.96 10.05
N VAL A 33 10.35 -3.48 10.59
CA VAL A 33 10.25 -3.05 11.99
C VAL A 33 10.48 -4.22 12.95
N GLU A 34 9.91 -5.38 12.65
CA GLU A 34 10.06 -6.61 13.44
C GLU A 34 11.50 -7.13 13.40
N LYS A 35 12.09 -7.26 12.19
CA LYS A 35 13.47 -7.73 12.01
C LYS A 35 14.52 -6.84 12.67
N HIS A 36 14.42 -5.52 12.48
CA HIS A 36 15.40 -4.57 13.01
C HIS A 36 15.09 -4.08 14.43
N LYS A 37 14.03 -4.61 15.05
CA LYS A 37 13.53 -4.19 16.37
C LYS A 37 13.49 -2.66 16.48
N LEU A 38 12.90 -2.00 15.48
CA LEU A 38 12.85 -0.54 15.43
C LEU A 38 12.06 -0.02 16.64
N ASP A 39 12.79 0.45 17.64
CA ASP A 39 12.26 0.81 18.94
C ASP A 39 11.31 2.00 18.80
N LYS A 40 10.05 1.80 19.23
CA LYS A 40 9.00 2.83 19.22
C LYS A 40 9.31 3.97 20.20
N LYS A 41 10.24 3.77 21.15
CA LYS A 41 10.67 4.77 22.14
C LYS A 41 11.72 5.74 21.60
N LEU A 42 12.47 5.36 20.56
CA LEU A 42 13.49 6.23 19.99
C LEU A 42 12.86 7.38 19.21
N ASN A 43 13.36 8.58 19.43
CA ASN A 43 12.89 9.75 18.69
C ASN A 43 13.40 9.74 17.24
N SER A 44 12.79 10.56 16.38
CA SER A 44 13.12 10.58 14.95
C SER A 44 14.55 10.99 14.61
N LYS A 45 15.29 11.63 15.54
CA LYS A 45 16.70 12.00 15.36
C LYS A 45 17.62 10.81 15.69
N GLU A 46 17.33 10.07 16.74
CA GLU A 46 18.06 8.85 17.13
C GLU A 46 17.94 7.77 16.06
N LEU A 47 16.73 7.55 15.53
CA LEU A 47 16.52 6.63 14.40
C LEU A 47 17.28 7.05 13.15
N GLN A 48 17.39 8.35 12.87
CA GLN A 48 18.21 8.86 11.76
C GLN A 48 19.69 8.60 12.00
N LYS A 49 20.21 8.90 13.19
CA LYS A 49 21.62 8.65 13.52
C LYS A 49 21.99 7.17 13.39
N LYS A 50 21.08 6.28 13.81
CA LYS A 50 21.29 4.83 13.80
C LYS A 50 21.11 4.20 12.42
N TYR A 51 20.16 4.66 11.61
CA TYR A 51 19.72 3.93 10.41
C TYR A 51 19.69 4.71 9.08
N LEU A 52 20.10 5.99 9.02
CA LEU A 52 19.98 6.79 7.78
C LEU A 52 21.05 6.47 6.72
N SER A 53 22.14 5.79 7.07
CA SER A 53 23.15 5.38 6.08
C SER A 53 22.53 4.40 5.08
N LYS A 54 22.93 4.48 3.80
CA LYS A 54 22.36 3.66 2.70
C LYS A 54 22.47 2.13 2.92
N LYS A 55 23.26 1.69 3.91
CA LYS A 55 23.50 0.29 4.26
C LYS A 55 22.88 -0.15 5.60
N ALA A 56 22.33 0.77 6.40
CA ALA A 56 21.86 0.40 7.73
C ALA A 56 20.57 -0.44 7.72
N ILE A 57 19.77 -0.34 6.66
CA ILE A 57 18.61 -1.20 6.41
C ILE A 57 18.64 -1.64 4.93
N PRO A 58 19.38 -2.71 4.58
CA PRO A 58 19.59 -3.14 3.20
C PRO A 58 18.28 -3.44 2.47
N GLU A 59 17.24 -3.87 3.17
CA GLU A 59 15.91 -4.15 2.63
C GLU A 59 15.29 -2.92 1.95
N ILE A 60 15.45 -1.74 2.56
CA ILE A 60 14.94 -0.48 2.00
C ILE A 60 15.75 -0.09 0.76
N SER A 61 17.04 -0.41 0.72
CA SER A 61 17.89 -0.19 -0.46
C SER A 61 17.46 -1.08 -1.62
N ARG A 62 17.28 -2.38 -1.39
CA ARG A 62 16.77 -3.34 -2.39
C ARG A 62 15.39 -2.93 -2.90
N LEU A 63 14.49 -2.52 -2.01
CA LEU A 63 13.15 -2.05 -2.38
C LEU A 63 13.18 -0.76 -3.20
N SER A 64 14.05 0.19 -2.82
CA SER A 64 14.27 1.43 -3.55
C SER A 64 14.72 1.16 -4.99
N TYR A 65 15.62 0.20 -5.17
CA TYR A 65 16.09 -0.26 -6.47
C TYR A 65 14.97 -0.96 -7.26
N ALA A 66 14.36 -2.01 -6.69
CA ALA A 66 13.33 -2.83 -7.33
C ALA A 66 12.11 -2.00 -7.78
N LEU A 67 11.68 -1.03 -6.97
CA LEU A 67 10.52 -0.19 -7.28
C LEU A 67 10.87 1.11 -8.00
N ASN A 68 12.15 1.38 -8.28
CA ASN A 68 12.65 2.64 -8.84
C ASN A 68 12.11 3.87 -8.09
N LEU A 69 12.26 3.84 -6.76
CA LEU A 69 11.82 4.88 -5.84
C LEU A 69 13.03 5.51 -5.13
N PRO A 70 12.96 6.79 -4.76
CA PRO A 70 14.06 7.43 -4.05
C PRO A 70 14.20 6.87 -2.62
N TYR A 71 15.40 6.37 -2.29
CA TYR A 71 15.71 5.74 -1.00
C TYR A 71 15.33 6.60 0.20
N LYS A 72 15.80 7.86 0.25
CA LYS A 72 15.61 8.74 1.43
C LYS A 72 14.12 8.99 1.76
N PRO A 73 13.24 9.32 0.79
CA PRO A 73 11.80 9.36 1.02
C PRO A 73 11.17 8.03 1.46
N LEU A 74 11.57 6.91 0.84
CA LEU A 74 11.06 5.58 1.19
C LEU A 74 11.45 5.18 2.62
N TRP A 75 12.72 5.41 2.99
CA TRP A 75 13.24 5.22 4.34
C TRP A 75 12.46 6.04 5.37
N LYS A 76 12.21 7.33 5.09
CA LYS A 76 11.42 8.19 5.99
C LYS A 76 10.00 7.67 6.17
N ALA A 77 9.38 7.14 5.11
CA ALA A 77 8.04 6.59 5.19
C ALA A 77 7.99 5.30 6.01
N ILE A 78 8.94 4.37 5.80
CA ILE A 78 8.98 3.07 6.48
C ILE A 78 9.42 3.21 7.94
N VAL A 79 10.56 3.88 8.17
CA VAL A 79 11.21 3.94 9.48
C VAL A 79 10.60 5.02 10.37
N LEU A 80 10.34 6.21 9.84
CA LEU A 80 9.81 7.34 10.62
C LEU A 80 8.30 7.51 10.52
N LYS A 81 7.60 6.66 9.74
CA LYS A 81 6.17 6.82 9.44
C LYS A 81 5.83 8.21 8.89
N LYS A 82 6.78 8.86 8.22
CA LYS A 82 6.61 10.20 7.62
C LYS A 82 6.17 10.06 6.17
N PHE A 83 4.86 10.04 5.95
CA PHE A 83 4.26 9.89 4.64
C PHE A 83 4.32 11.18 3.82
N GLN A 84 4.61 11.05 2.52
CA GLN A 84 4.39 12.17 1.60
C GLN A 84 2.89 12.43 1.44
N SER A 85 2.50 13.70 1.40
CA SER A 85 1.13 14.09 1.07
C SER A 85 0.81 13.77 -0.39
N LEU A 86 -0.40 13.27 -0.64
CA LEU A 86 -0.98 13.25 -1.98
C LEU A 86 -1.45 14.67 -2.30
N SER A 87 -1.23 15.14 -3.53
CA SER A 87 -1.78 16.43 -3.95
C SER A 87 -3.31 16.35 -4.01
N ARG A 88 -4.00 17.47 -3.73
CA ARG A 88 -5.47 17.57 -3.82
C ARG A 88 -5.98 17.07 -5.19
N ARG A 89 -5.38 17.56 -6.27
CA ARG A 89 -5.67 17.11 -7.65
C ARG A 89 -5.53 15.59 -7.89
N ALA A 90 -4.66 14.90 -7.15
CA ALA A 90 -4.56 13.44 -7.23
C ALA A 90 -5.64 12.76 -6.39
N LEU A 91 -5.92 13.28 -5.19
CA LEU A 91 -7.00 12.80 -4.33
C LEU A 91 -8.37 12.96 -4.98
N ASP A 92 -8.59 14.01 -5.78
CA ASP A 92 -9.88 14.25 -6.43
C ASP A 92 -10.20 13.25 -7.55
N LYS A 93 -9.22 12.43 -7.95
CA LYS A 93 -9.46 11.36 -8.93
C LYS A 93 -10.13 10.19 -8.25
N GLU A 94 -11.38 9.95 -8.62
CA GLU A 94 -12.23 8.85 -8.13
C GLU A 94 -11.50 7.49 -8.09
N LYS A 95 -10.76 7.15 -9.16
CA LYS A 95 -9.98 5.90 -9.24
C LYS A 95 -8.90 5.78 -8.17
N ILE A 96 -8.26 6.90 -7.78
CA ILE A 96 -7.28 6.93 -6.70
C ILE A 96 -7.96 6.80 -5.35
N LYS A 97 -9.10 7.46 -5.14
CA LYS A 97 -9.90 7.30 -3.90
C LYS A 97 -10.27 5.84 -3.68
N ILE A 98 -10.77 5.19 -4.72
CA ILE A 98 -11.20 3.77 -4.67
C ILE A 98 -10.00 2.84 -4.49
N TYR A 99 -8.89 3.08 -5.20
CA TYR A 99 -7.66 2.33 -4.96
C TYR A 99 -7.23 2.42 -3.48
N LEU A 100 -7.21 3.62 -2.89
CA LEU A 100 -6.84 3.80 -1.50
C LEU A 100 -7.86 3.20 -0.52
N ALA A 101 -9.16 3.25 -0.83
CA ALA A 101 -10.19 2.61 -0.02
C ALA A 101 -9.99 1.09 0.05
N ILE A 102 -9.73 0.45 -1.10
CA ILE A 102 -9.45 -0.99 -1.18
C ILE A 102 -8.15 -1.33 -0.42
N GLU A 103 -7.08 -0.55 -0.60
CA GLU A 103 -5.82 -0.79 0.13
C GLU A 103 -5.98 -0.63 1.65
N ASN A 104 -6.83 0.29 2.12
CA ASN A 104 -7.15 0.42 3.53
C ASN A 104 -7.92 -0.79 4.05
N GLU A 105 -8.94 -1.26 3.33
CA GLU A 105 -9.68 -2.47 3.69
C GLU A 105 -8.77 -3.70 3.75
N LEU A 106 -7.83 -3.83 2.81
CA LEU A 106 -6.80 -4.88 2.85
C LEU A 106 -5.95 -4.82 4.13
N ILE A 107 -5.54 -3.63 4.55
CA ILE A 107 -4.79 -3.45 5.80
C ILE A 107 -5.65 -3.85 7.00
N PHE A 108 -6.91 -3.43 7.06
CA PHE A 108 -7.82 -3.79 8.15
C PHE A 108 -8.05 -5.30 8.24
N LEU A 109 -8.31 -5.96 7.10
CA LEU A 109 -8.48 -7.40 7.02
C LEU A 109 -7.20 -8.14 7.43
N SER A 110 -6.02 -7.66 6.99
CA SER A 110 -4.73 -8.23 7.37
C SER A 110 -4.46 -8.13 8.88
N ILE A 111 -4.79 -7.00 9.51
CA ILE A 111 -4.68 -6.83 10.96
C ILE A 111 -5.64 -7.78 11.68
N ALA A 112 -6.92 -7.81 11.26
CA ALA A 112 -7.94 -8.66 11.86
C ALA A 112 -7.58 -10.16 11.80
N ARG A 113 -6.98 -10.61 10.69
CA ARG A 113 -6.47 -11.99 10.55
C ARG A 113 -5.32 -12.28 11.49
N ASN A 114 -4.31 -11.42 11.58
CA ASN A 114 -3.15 -11.63 12.44
C ASN A 114 -3.53 -11.73 13.93
N ASN A 115 -4.63 -11.08 14.33
CA ASN A 115 -5.16 -11.20 15.69
C ASN A 115 -5.90 -12.52 15.96
N LYS A 116 -6.23 -13.30 14.92
CA LYS A 116 -7.11 -14.48 15.00
C LYS A 116 -6.46 -15.81 14.61
N SER A 117 -5.24 -15.84 14.04
CA SER A 117 -4.70 -17.08 13.44
C SER A 117 -3.20 -17.29 13.64
N TYR A 118 -2.80 -18.54 13.92
CA TYR A 118 -1.42 -19.06 13.98
C TYR A 118 -0.78 -19.32 12.59
N PHE A 119 -1.44 -18.97 11.48
CA PHE A 119 -0.97 -19.29 10.14
C PHE A 119 0.16 -18.35 9.69
N LYS A 120 1.37 -18.92 9.60
CA LYS A 120 2.61 -18.21 9.26
C LYS A 120 2.84 -17.98 7.76
N ASP A 121 2.19 -18.74 6.89
CA ASP A 121 2.41 -18.65 5.44
C ASP A 121 1.12 -18.27 4.71
N SER A 122 1.17 -17.13 4.01
CA SER A 122 0.07 -16.66 3.16
C SER A 122 0.23 -17.24 1.76
N ASP A 123 -0.68 -18.13 1.37
CA ASP A 123 -0.71 -18.65 0.01
C ASP A 123 -1.49 -17.72 -0.94
N TYR A 124 -1.24 -17.88 -2.25
CA TYR A 124 -1.77 -17.01 -3.31
C TYR A 124 -3.31 -16.93 -3.30
N GLU A 125 -3.98 -18.03 -2.98
CA GLU A 125 -5.45 -18.08 -2.89
C GLU A 125 -6.00 -17.26 -1.73
N GLU A 126 -5.29 -17.24 -0.59
CA GLU A 126 -5.69 -16.45 0.58
C GLU A 126 -5.57 -14.95 0.32
N GLU A 127 -4.48 -14.53 -0.32
CA GLU A 127 -4.27 -13.12 -0.70
C GLU A 127 -5.29 -12.68 -1.76
N PHE A 128 -5.77 -13.58 -2.62
CA PHE A 128 -6.86 -13.31 -3.54
C PHE A 128 -8.22 -13.18 -2.83
N ALA A 129 -8.51 -14.05 -1.86
CA ALA A 129 -9.71 -13.95 -1.04
C ALA A 129 -9.75 -12.62 -0.25
N LEU A 130 -8.61 -12.20 0.31
CA LEU A 130 -8.47 -10.90 0.98
C LEU A 130 -8.80 -9.74 0.05
N LEU A 131 -8.33 -9.78 -1.20
CA LEU A 131 -8.62 -8.74 -2.18
C LEU A 131 -10.10 -8.68 -2.53
N SER A 132 -10.74 -9.84 -2.73
CA SER A 132 -12.18 -9.89 -3.02
C SER A 132 -13.00 -9.27 -1.89
N MET A 133 -12.72 -9.65 -0.64
CA MET A 133 -13.38 -9.08 0.54
C MET A 133 -13.13 -7.58 0.69
N ALA A 134 -11.90 -7.11 0.42
CA ALA A 134 -11.59 -5.68 0.48
C ALA A 134 -12.33 -4.86 -0.57
N ILE A 135 -12.45 -5.39 -1.79
CA ILE A 135 -13.21 -4.76 -2.88
C ILE A 135 -14.69 -4.69 -2.53
N GLU A 136 -15.25 -5.79 -2.02
CA GLU A 136 -16.64 -5.85 -1.56
C GLU A 136 -16.91 -4.82 -0.46
N ARG A 137 -16.08 -4.77 0.59
CA ARG A 137 -16.23 -3.78 1.67
C ARG A 137 -16.12 -2.35 1.17
N ALA A 138 -15.13 -2.06 0.32
CA ALA A 138 -14.99 -0.73 -0.25
C ALA A 138 -16.20 -0.32 -1.10
N ALA A 139 -16.75 -1.25 -1.89
CA ALA A 139 -17.97 -1.02 -2.67
C ALA A 139 -19.21 -0.86 -1.78
N GLY A 140 -19.41 -1.74 -0.81
CA GLY A 140 -20.52 -1.68 0.14
C GLY A 140 -20.52 -0.39 0.97
N ASN A 141 -19.35 0.07 1.42
CA ASN A 141 -19.20 1.34 2.14
C ASN A 141 -19.65 2.55 1.31
N SER A 142 -19.55 2.49 -0.03
CA SER A 142 -20.07 3.54 -0.92
C SER A 142 -21.58 3.48 -1.15
N LEU A 143 -22.24 2.40 -0.73
CA LEU A 143 -23.68 2.17 -0.83
C LEU A 143 -24.41 2.21 0.52
N LYS A 144 -23.73 2.62 1.60
CA LYS A 144 -24.23 2.57 2.99
C LYS A 144 -25.58 3.25 3.26
N GLU A 145 -26.02 4.14 2.37
CA GLU A 145 -27.29 4.87 2.51
C GLU A 145 -28.48 4.13 1.86
N ILE A 146 -28.22 3.05 1.10
CA ILE A 146 -29.26 2.23 0.47
C ILE A 146 -29.80 1.25 1.52
N LYS A 147 -31.11 1.33 1.79
CA LYS A 147 -31.82 0.47 2.75
C LYS A 147 -32.54 -0.72 2.13
N ASP A 148 -32.78 -0.67 0.82
CA ASP A 148 -33.43 -1.75 0.07
C ASP A 148 -32.38 -2.80 -0.30
N ASP A 149 -32.53 -4.02 0.23
CA ASP A 149 -31.58 -5.11 0.05
C ASP A 149 -31.43 -5.53 -1.41
N PHE A 150 -32.52 -5.55 -2.17
CA PHE A 150 -32.49 -5.94 -3.59
C PHE A 150 -31.72 -4.90 -4.42
N ILE A 151 -31.99 -3.62 -4.19
CA ILE A 151 -31.26 -2.52 -4.83
C ILE A 151 -29.80 -2.53 -4.41
N PHE A 152 -29.51 -2.74 -3.13
CA PHE A 152 -28.16 -2.82 -2.60
C PHE A 152 -27.37 -3.94 -3.27
N SER A 153 -27.88 -5.17 -3.30
CA SER A 153 -27.20 -6.32 -3.92
C SER A 153 -26.89 -6.09 -5.39
N LYS A 154 -27.84 -5.54 -6.15
CA LYS A 154 -27.65 -5.26 -7.58
C LYS A 154 -26.57 -4.19 -7.81
N GLN A 155 -26.58 -3.11 -7.02
CA GLN A 155 -25.56 -2.06 -7.14
C GLN A 155 -24.18 -2.51 -6.66
N LEU A 156 -24.14 -3.35 -5.62
CA LEU A 156 -22.90 -3.89 -5.07
C LEU A 156 -22.17 -4.70 -6.13
N GLU A 157 -22.85 -5.59 -6.85
CA GLU A 157 -22.25 -6.38 -7.92
C GLU A 157 -21.61 -5.51 -9.02
N VAL A 158 -22.34 -4.48 -9.47
CA VAL A 158 -21.86 -3.54 -10.49
C VAL A 158 -20.62 -2.78 -9.99
N LEU A 159 -20.65 -2.31 -8.74
CA LEU A 159 -19.54 -1.58 -8.14
C LEU A 159 -18.33 -2.48 -7.91
N GLN A 160 -18.49 -3.72 -7.47
CA GLN A 160 -17.37 -4.66 -7.28
C GLN A 160 -16.60 -4.86 -8.60
N ARG A 161 -17.30 -5.09 -9.72
CA ARG A 161 -16.66 -5.21 -11.05
C ARG A 161 -15.91 -3.93 -11.44
N LYS A 162 -16.55 -2.76 -11.25
CA LYS A 162 -15.96 -1.45 -11.52
C LYS A 162 -14.72 -1.17 -10.66
N TYR A 163 -14.80 -1.46 -9.37
CA TYR A 163 -13.73 -1.23 -8.39
C TYR A 163 -12.55 -2.16 -8.62
N THR A 164 -12.81 -3.43 -8.96
CA THR A 164 -11.79 -4.38 -9.39
C THR A 164 -11.00 -3.84 -10.58
N TYR A 165 -11.70 -3.39 -11.63
CA TYR A 165 -11.06 -2.80 -12.81
C TYR A 165 -10.24 -1.55 -12.46
N TRP A 166 -10.78 -0.66 -11.61
CA TRP A 166 -10.08 0.57 -11.22
C TRP A 166 -8.90 0.34 -10.31
N TYR A 167 -8.95 -0.67 -9.44
CA TYR A 167 -7.84 -1.11 -8.62
C TYR A 167 -6.65 -1.50 -9.49
N TYR A 168 -6.83 -2.46 -10.40
CA TYR A 168 -5.77 -2.92 -11.29
C TYR A 168 -5.30 -1.84 -12.26
N LYS A 169 -6.22 -1.03 -12.80
CA LYS A 169 -5.85 0.09 -13.70
C LYS A 169 -4.98 1.13 -12.98
N THR A 170 -5.27 1.42 -11.71
CA THR A 170 -4.48 2.35 -10.90
C THR A 170 -3.13 1.75 -10.56
N ALA A 171 -3.09 0.50 -10.11
CA ALA A 171 -1.84 -0.21 -9.81
C ALA A 171 -0.93 -0.27 -11.04
N TYR A 172 -1.47 -0.65 -12.21
CA TYR A 172 -0.75 -0.67 -13.48
C TYR A 172 -0.21 0.71 -13.87
N ARG A 173 -1.07 1.75 -13.87
CA ARG A 173 -0.68 3.12 -14.25
C ARG A 173 0.51 3.62 -13.44
N TYR A 174 0.53 3.35 -12.14
CA TYR A 174 1.57 3.84 -11.24
C TYR A 174 2.68 2.81 -10.99
N LYS A 175 2.65 1.65 -11.65
CA LYS A 175 3.59 0.53 -11.45
C LYS A 175 3.71 0.18 -9.96
N LEU A 176 2.56 0.05 -9.30
CA LEU A 176 2.45 -0.31 -7.89
C LEU A 176 2.36 -1.83 -7.76
N PRO A 177 3.02 -2.41 -6.76
CA PRO A 177 2.75 -3.79 -6.36
C PRO A 177 1.28 -3.99 -6.01
N THR A 178 0.70 -5.08 -6.48
CA THR A 178 -0.58 -5.59 -5.99
C THR A 178 -0.35 -6.61 -4.90
N ILE A 179 -1.40 -6.96 -4.16
CA ILE A 179 -1.33 -7.97 -3.10
C ILE A 179 -0.71 -9.30 -3.57
N ARG A 180 -0.93 -9.71 -4.82
CA ARG A 180 -0.39 -10.92 -5.43
C ARG A 180 1.14 -10.98 -5.51
N ILE A 181 1.80 -9.83 -5.66
CA ILE A 181 3.27 -9.78 -5.77
C ILE A 181 3.95 -9.50 -4.41
N VAL A 182 3.18 -9.24 -3.36
CA VAL A 182 3.72 -8.96 -2.01
C VAL A 182 4.62 -10.09 -1.51
N PRO A 183 4.26 -11.38 -1.61
CA PRO A 183 5.14 -12.46 -1.15
C PRO A 183 6.50 -12.45 -1.85
N PHE A 184 6.53 -12.17 -3.16
CA PHE A 184 7.77 -12.09 -3.94
C PHE A 184 8.63 -10.89 -3.52
N ILE A 185 8.02 -9.73 -3.28
CA ILE A 185 8.74 -8.55 -2.78
C ILE A 185 9.32 -8.83 -1.40
N LEU A 186 8.56 -9.50 -0.52
CA LEU A 186 9.03 -9.88 0.81
C LEU A 186 10.22 -10.85 0.74
N ARG A 187 10.22 -11.82 -0.19
CA ARG A 187 11.38 -12.69 -0.44
C ARG A 187 12.59 -11.90 -0.93
N LEU A 188 12.41 -11.04 -1.94
CA LEU A 188 13.48 -10.23 -2.53
C LEU A 188 14.18 -9.29 -1.54
N ILE A 189 13.48 -8.83 -0.51
CA ILE A 189 14.08 -8.01 0.55
C ILE A 189 14.62 -8.85 1.72
N LYS A 190 14.32 -10.14 1.83
CA LYS A 190 14.92 -11.02 2.85
C LYS A 190 16.31 -11.48 2.44
N ASP A 191 16.46 -11.89 1.17
CA ASP A 191 17.70 -12.36 0.55
C ASP A 191 18.68 -11.20 0.31
#